data_AF-A0A3B0SSJ2-F1
#
_entry.id   AF-A0A3B0SSJ2-F1
#
_cell.length_a   1.000
_cell.length_b   1.000
_cell.length_c   1.000
_cell.angle_alpha   90.00
_cell.angle_beta   90.00
_cell.angle_gamma   90.00
#
_symmetry.space_group_name_H-M   'P 1'
#
loop_
_entity.id
_entity.type
_entity.pdbx_description
1 polymer ?
#
loop_
_entity_poly.entity_id
_entity_poly.type
_entity_poly.pdbx_seq_one_letter_code
_entity_poly.pdbx_strand_id
1 'polypeptide(L)' 'ALETADVVLMADDLTRLVDAVRIGRRTRRVVQQNIALSILILVILVPGALVGWLALPAAVLAHELSEFAVIANGMRMAR' A
#
# COMPACT_ATOMS: atom_id res chain seq x y z
N ALA A 1 14.25 -17.37 -25.28
CA ALA A 1 12.79 -17.44 -25.10
C ALA A 1 12.33 -17.09 -23.67
N LEU A 2 13.11 -17.41 -22.64
CA LEU A 2 12.83 -17.02 -21.24
C LEU A 2 13.18 -15.57 -20.88
N GLU A 3 14.11 -14.92 -21.61
CA GLU A 3 14.61 -13.57 -21.31
C GLU A 3 13.64 -12.40 -21.57
N THR A 4 12.48 -12.65 -22.16
CA THR A 4 11.45 -11.61 -22.44
C THR A 4 10.20 -11.75 -21.58
N ALA A 5 10.15 -12.70 -20.65
CA ALA A 5 9.00 -12.88 -19.77
C ALA A 5 9.12 -12.03 -18.49
N ASP A 6 8.13 -11.20 -18.21
CA ASP A 6 8.04 -10.41 -16.95
C ASP A 6 7.90 -11.29 -15.70
N VAL A 7 7.53 -12.57 -15.88
CA VAL A 7 7.40 -13.58 -14.82
C VAL A 7 7.94 -14.90 -15.32
N VAL A 8 8.97 -15.43 -14.64
CA VAL A 8 9.57 -16.75 -14.93
C VAL A 8 9.13 -17.75 -13.87
N LEU A 9 8.44 -18.81 -14.29
CA LEU A 9 8.14 -19.96 -13.45
C LEU A 9 9.37 -20.87 -13.40
N MET A 10 10.07 -20.88 -12.26
CA MET A 10 11.26 -21.72 -12.04
C MET A 10 10.95 -23.24 -11.96
N ALA A 11 9.67 -23.64 -12.01
CA ALA A 11 9.25 -25.03 -11.88
C ALA A 11 8.13 -25.33 -12.90
N ASP A 12 8.12 -26.56 -13.45
CA ASP A 12 7.15 -27.07 -14.43
C ASP A 12 5.71 -27.24 -13.88
N ASP A 13 5.42 -26.70 -12.70
CA ASP A 13 4.10 -26.80 -12.07
C ASP A 13 3.27 -25.54 -12.31
N LEU A 14 2.31 -25.64 -13.23
CA LEU A 14 1.33 -24.62 -13.56
C LEU A 14 0.48 -24.18 -12.35
N THR A 15 0.41 -24.98 -11.28
CA THR A 15 -0.27 -24.61 -10.03
C THR A 15 0.38 -23.38 -9.38
N ARG A 16 1.70 -23.21 -9.53
CA ARG A 16 2.43 -22.04 -9.01
C ARG A 16 2.05 -20.74 -9.71
N LEU A 17 1.58 -20.80 -10.96
CA LEU A 17 1.06 -19.63 -11.67
C LEU A 17 -0.25 -19.16 -11.02
N VAL A 18 -1.12 -20.08 -10.61
CA VAL A 18 -2.39 -19.77 -9.94
C VAL A 18 -2.11 -19.10 -8.58
N ASP A 19 -1.13 -19.61 -7.83
CA ASP A 19 -0.71 -19.01 -6.56
C ASP A 19 -0.09 -17.62 -6.74
N ALA A 20 0.77 -17.44 -7.74
CA ALA A 20 1.36 -16.14 -8.06
C ALA A 20 0.28 -15.10 -8.40
N VAL A 21 -0.70 -15.46 -9.23
CA VAL A 21 -1.83 -14.58 -9.55
C VAL A 21 -2.69 -14.28 -8.31
N ARG A 22 -2.92 -15.28 -7.45
CA ARG A 22 -3.68 -15.09 -6.21
C ARG A 22 -2.97 -14.13 -5.25
N ILE A 23 -1.67 -14.28 -5.06
CA ILE A 23 -0.84 -13.38 -4.26
C ILE A 23 -0.87 -11.98 -4.88
N GLY A 24 -0.63 -11.84 -6.18
CA GLY A 24 -0.66 -10.55 -6.87
C GLY A 24 -2.00 -9.81 -6.71
N ARG A 25 -3.14 -10.52 -6.77
CA ARG A 25 -4.46 -9.93 -6.50
C ARG A 25 -4.61 -9.48 -5.04
N ARG A 26 -4.08 -10.22 -4.07
CA ARG A 26 -4.09 -9.82 -2.66
C ARG A 26 -3.20 -8.59 -2.44
N THR A 27 -2.00 -8.59 -3.00
CA THR A 27 -1.06 -7.45 -2.97
C THR A 27 -1.71 -6.19 -3.54
N ARG A 28 -2.34 -6.30 -4.73
CA ARG A 28 -3.00 -5.16 -5.36
C ARG A 28 -4.09 -4.54 -4.49
N ARG A 29 -4.87 -5.36 -3.77
CA ARG A 29 -5.88 -4.85 -2.82
C ARG A 29 -5.24 -4.08 -1.66
N VAL A 30 -4.16 -4.59 -1.08
CA VAL A 30 -3.45 -3.91 0.03
C VAL A 30 -2.82 -2.59 -0.45
N VAL A 31 -2.22 -2.58 -1.64
CA VAL A 31 -1.68 -1.36 -2.26
C VAL A 31 -2.78 -0.32 -2.48
N GLN A 32 -3.94 -0.73 -3.02
CA GLN A 32 -5.07 0.17 -3.20
C GLN A 32 -5.60 0.73 -1.87
N GLN A 33 -5.64 -0.08 -0.81
CA GLN A 33 -6.01 0.38 0.54
C GLN A 33 -5.03 1.43 1.08
N ASN A 34 -3.72 1.19 0.92
CA ASN A 34 -2.69 2.13 1.36
C ASN A 34 -2.78 3.46 0.60
N ILE A 35 -2.93 3.41 -0.72
CA ILE A 35 -3.10 4.62 -1.53
C ILE A 35 -4.36 5.38 -1.11
N ALA A 36 -5.48 4.70 -0.94
CA ALA A 36 -6.72 5.33 -0.50
C ALA A 36 -6.57 5.99 0.88
N LEU A 37 -5.92 5.31 1.83
CA LEU A 37 -5.63 5.85 3.15
C LEU A 37 -4.72 7.08 3.08
N SER A 38 -3.61 7.02 2.34
CA SER A 38 -2.68 8.14 2.15
C SER A 38 -3.37 9.37 1.54
N ILE A 39 -4.19 9.17 0.52
CA ILE A 39 -4.98 10.25 -0.09
C ILE A 39 -5.94 10.85 0.93
N LEU A 40 -6.64 10.01 1.69
CA LEU A 40 -7.58 10.48 2.72
C LEU A 40 -6.88 11.35 3.76
N ILE A 41 -5.72 10.91 4.25
CA ILE A 41 -4.92 11.67 5.22
C ILE A 41 -4.53 13.02 4.63
N LEU A 42 -4.02 13.04 3.40
CA LEU A 42 -3.61 14.28 2.73
C LEU A 42 -4.79 15.25 2.57
N VAL A 43 -5.94 14.76 2.11
CA VAL A 43 -7.17 15.54 1.90
C VAL A 43 -7.77 16.07 3.21
N ILE A 44 -7.46 15.45 4.36
CA ILE A 44 -7.90 15.94 5.67
C ILE A 44 -6.89 16.92 6.26
N LEU A 45 -5.61 16.52 6.34
CA LEU A 45 -4.56 17.30 7.02
C LEU A 45 -4.25 18.59 6.28
N VAL A 46 -4.12 18.56 4.95
CA VAL A 46 -3.69 19.74 4.18
C VAL A 46 -4.74 20.84 4.29
N PRO A 47 -6.02 20.63 3.95
CA PRO A 47 -7.03 21.67 4.10
C PRO A 47 -7.25 22.05 5.57
N GLY A 48 -7.23 21.08 6.50
CA GLY A 48 -7.38 21.36 7.92
C GLY A 48 -6.28 22.28 8.48
N ALA A 49 -5.04 22.12 8.02
CA ALA A 49 -3.94 23.01 8.37
C ALA A 49 -4.06 24.38 7.69
N LEU A 50 -4.48 24.43 6.42
CA LEU A 50 -4.63 25.69 5.66
C LEU A 50 -5.75 26.59 6.19
N VAL A 51 -6.87 26.00 6.62
CA VAL A 51 -8.02 26.73 7.19
C VAL A 51 -7.79 27.07 8.69
N GLY A 52 -6.71 26.55 9.29
CA GLY A 52 -6.34 26.81 10.67
C GLY A 52 -7.08 25.95 11.71
N TRP A 53 -7.80 24.90 11.28
CA TRP A 53 -8.44 23.94 12.18
C TRP A 53 -7.43 22.99 12.84
N LEU A 54 -6.30 22.74 12.19
CA LEU A 54 -5.20 21.93 12.69
C LEU A 54 -3.94 22.77 12.74
N ALA A 55 -3.29 22.80 13.92
CA ALA A 55 -1.96 23.39 14.04
C ALA A 55 -0.95 22.58 13.21
N LEU A 56 -0.02 23.25 12.53
CA LEU A 56 1.01 22.58 11.71
C LEU A 56 1.75 21.45 12.43
N PRO A 57 2.20 21.60 13.70
CA PRO A 57 2.86 20.50 14.41
C PRO A 57 1.94 19.30 14.63
N ALA A 58 0.65 19.52 14.91
CA ALA A 58 -0.32 18.45 15.08
C ALA A 58 -0.61 17.72 13.76
N ALA A 59 -0.69 18.46 12.65
CA ALA A 59 -0.83 17.89 11.33
C ALA A 59 0.38 17.01 10.96
N VAL A 60 1.61 17.48 11.18
CA VAL A 60 2.82 16.69 10.93
C VAL A 60 2.83 15.43 11.78
N LEU A 61 2.56 15.53 13.08
CA LEU A 61 2.50 14.34 13.95
C LEU A 61 1.46 13.32 13.49
N ALA A 62 0.27 13.77 13.08
CA ALA A 62 -0.76 12.89 12.55
C ALA A 62 -0.32 12.21 11.23
N HIS A 63 0.43 12.91 10.38
CA HIS A 63 1.01 12.34 9.16
C HIS A 63 2.04 11.25 9.49
N GLU A 64 3.00 11.53 10.38
CA GLU A 64 4.02 10.56 10.80
C GLU A 64 3.39 9.29 11.41
N LEU A 65 2.39 9.46 12.30
CA LEU A 65 1.68 8.33 12.89
C LEU A 65 0.93 7.49 11.86
N SER A 66 0.45 8.11 10.79
CA SER A 66 -0.29 7.42 9.74
C SER A 66 0.60 6.50 8.89
N GLU A 67 1.89 6.81 8.75
CA GLU A 67 2.84 5.95 8.04
C GLU A 67 2.97 4.59 8.73
N PHE A 68 3.00 4.57 10.07
CA PHE A 68 2.99 3.32 10.83
C PHE A 68 1.75 2.47 10.53
N ALA A 69 0.58 3.09 10.34
CA ALA A 69 -0.64 2.38 9.97
C ALA A 69 -0.56 1.77 8.57
N VAL A 70 -0.01 2.51 7.59
CA VAL A 70 0.26 2.03 6.22
C VAL A 70 1.25 0.87 6.23
N ILE A 71 2.33 0.97 7.00
CA ILE A 71 3.33 -0.08 7.17
C ILE A 71 2.70 -1.32 7.80
N ALA A 72 1.90 -1.17 8.86
CA ALA A 72 1.20 -2.27 9.50
C ALA A 72 0.25 -3.00 8.53
N ASN A 73 -0.46 -2.26 7.67
CA ASN A 73 -1.31 -2.85 6.65
C ASN A 73 -0.49 -3.63 5.60
N GLY A 74 0.70 -3.12 5.23
CA GLY A 74 1.66 -3.85 4.40
C GLY A 74 2.14 -5.15 5.05
N MET A 75 2.50 -5.11 6.34
CA MET A 75 2.96 -6.30 7.09
C MET A 75 1.88 -7.38 7.20
N ARG A 76 0.59 -7.01 7.22
CA ARG A 76 -0.53 -7.98 7.18
C ARG A 76 -0.54 -8.81 5.89
N MET A 77 0.05 -8.34 4.80
CA MET A 77 0.18 -9.10 3.56
C MET A 77 1.26 -10.18 3.63
N ALA A 78 2.36 -9.89 4.35
CA ALA A 78 3.49 -10.81 4.53
C ALA A 78 3.16 -12.00 5.45
N ARG A 79 1.99 -11.96 6.10
CA ARG A 79 1.38 -13.05 6.86
C ARG A 79 0.24 -13.70 6.07
#